data_AF-A0ABD5VT34-F1
#
_entry.id   AF-A0ABD5VT34-F1
#
_cell.length_a   1.000
_cell.length_b   1.000
_cell.length_c   1.000
_cell.angle_alpha   90.00
_cell.angle_beta   90.00
_cell.angle_gamma   90.00
#
_symmetry.space_group_name_H-M   'P 1'
#
loop_
_entity.id
_entity.type
_entity.pdbx_description
1 polymer ?
#
loop_
_entity_poly.entity_id
_entity_poly.type
_entity_poly.pdbx_seq_one_letter_code
_entity_poly.pdbx_strand_id
1 'polypeptide(L)'
;MTNAVIDALAELDAALAAGDYLAAREQTTELFDAYDESRPAERAFIERAKYVARSEGPIVGPEGNSRDDAVSQYLLDLQTVQLRRAGAMMALGVGFPNEISSELPTSVAQLRQSEEALEEKKEAAAPHVESISVEALPAIYSTDLQEGPYAVDEQINLSTVVGNAGDESVLDLSLHLEAPGAVDIVSDDIWSVSLMGTESESFTFDIVPRTSGTHRVTLVLQGEEELDHETVEIEVLTFEELVERATDRLESLRASITDTSTSEGAKRRLTSSVDAALDHLAKAESDIESGKQNQPGKELSAAINQLGALLNKLEANDSGSGKKTRKKTFTVSQRARYSTRTAEIIELLATARTARN
;
A
#
# COMPACT_ATOMS: atom_id res chain seq x y z
N MET A 1 -21.57 8.92 -12.33
CA MET A 1 -20.22 9.43 -12.00
C MET A 1 -19.27 8.32 -12.41
N THR A 2 -18.18 8.61 -13.13
CA THR A 2 -17.22 7.55 -13.47
C THR A 2 -16.56 7.03 -12.19
N ASN A 3 -16.37 5.71 -12.12
CA ASN A 3 -15.72 5.04 -11.01
C ASN A 3 -14.22 5.37 -11.06
N ALA A 4 -13.68 5.99 -10.00
CA ALA A 4 -12.29 6.45 -9.92
C ALA A 4 -11.27 5.35 -10.23
N VAL A 5 -11.57 4.09 -9.87
CA VAL A 5 -10.73 2.93 -10.19
C VAL A 5 -10.66 2.70 -11.71
N ILE A 6 -11.79 2.81 -12.40
CA ILE A 6 -11.86 2.63 -13.86
C ILE A 6 -11.08 3.74 -14.56
N ASP A 7 -11.21 4.98 -14.09
CA ASP A 7 -10.49 6.14 -14.62
C ASP A 7 -8.97 5.97 -14.42
N ALA A 8 -8.51 5.63 -13.20
CA ALA A 8 -7.10 5.37 -12.91
C ALA A 8 -6.53 4.21 -13.74
N LEU A 9 -7.29 3.13 -13.93
CA LEU A 9 -6.88 2.02 -14.81
C LEU A 9 -6.78 2.44 -16.28
N ALA A 10 -7.64 3.34 -16.75
CA ALA A 10 -7.59 3.85 -18.12
C ALA A 10 -6.36 4.73 -18.35
N GLU A 11 -6.00 5.57 -17.39
CA GLU A 11 -4.81 6.41 -17.43
C GLU A 11 -3.53 5.57 -17.34
N LEU A 12 -3.51 4.55 -16.48
CA LEU A 12 -2.43 3.57 -16.41
C LEU A 12 -2.27 2.80 -17.73
N ASP A 13 -3.35 2.27 -18.30
CA ASP A 13 -3.36 1.57 -19.60
C ASP A 13 -2.79 2.47 -20.71
N ALA A 14 -3.18 3.75 -20.75
CA ALA A 14 -2.67 4.73 -21.71
C ALA A 14 -1.16 5.00 -21.54
N ALA A 15 -0.68 5.17 -20.30
CA ALA A 15 0.74 5.38 -20.01
C ALA A 15 1.59 4.15 -20.40
N LEU A 16 1.10 2.95 -20.09
CA LEU A 16 1.74 1.69 -20.48
C LEU A 16 1.80 1.53 -22.00
N ALA A 17 0.72 1.83 -22.72
CA ALA A 17 0.67 1.76 -24.19
C ALA A 17 1.60 2.79 -24.86
N ALA A 18 1.78 3.96 -24.25
CA ALA A 18 2.72 4.98 -24.70
C ALA A 18 4.19 4.63 -24.40
N GLY A 19 4.45 3.65 -23.53
CA GLY A 19 5.77 3.35 -23.00
C GLY A 19 6.31 4.46 -22.08
N ASP A 20 5.41 5.24 -21.46
CA ASP A 20 5.75 6.27 -20.49
C ASP A 20 5.77 5.69 -19.08
N TYR A 21 6.95 5.20 -18.68
CA TYR A 21 7.14 4.50 -17.41
C TYR A 21 7.01 5.40 -16.18
N LEU A 22 7.26 6.71 -16.32
CA LEU A 22 7.11 7.64 -15.19
C LEU A 22 5.63 7.92 -14.96
N ALA A 23 4.89 8.23 -16.03
CA ALA A 23 3.44 8.37 -15.95
C ALA A 23 2.78 7.09 -15.46
N ALA A 24 3.19 5.91 -15.95
CA ALA A 24 2.63 4.64 -15.51
C ALA A 24 2.88 4.36 -14.01
N ARG A 25 4.00 4.83 -13.46
CA ARG A 25 4.28 4.70 -12.03
C ARG A 25 3.39 5.63 -11.20
N GLU A 26 3.27 6.90 -11.60
CA GLU A 26 2.38 7.87 -10.95
C GLU A 26 0.94 7.36 -10.94
N GLN A 27 0.46 6.90 -12.10
CA GLN A 27 -0.87 6.32 -12.27
C GLN A 27 -1.10 5.02 -11.49
N THR A 28 -0.03 4.33 -11.14
CA THR A 28 -0.14 3.17 -10.25
C THR A 28 -0.40 3.58 -8.82
N THR A 29 0.28 4.63 -8.32
CA THR A 29 -0.05 5.22 -7.02
C THR A 29 -1.49 5.71 -6.99
N GLU A 30 -1.93 6.43 -8.03
CA GLU A 30 -3.33 6.89 -8.12
C GLU A 30 -4.33 5.72 -8.15
N LEU A 31 -3.97 4.60 -8.78
CA LEU A 31 -4.77 3.38 -8.75
C LEU A 31 -4.85 2.75 -7.35
N PHE A 32 -3.74 2.69 -6.61
CA PHE A 32 -3.73 2.23 -5.22
C PHE A 32 -4.65 3.12 -4.36
N ASP A 33 -4.50 4.43 -4.45
CA ASP A 33 -5.32 5.40 -3.73
C ASP A 33 -6.81 5.24 -4.08
N ALA A 34 -7.16 5.09 -5.37
CA ALA A 34 -8.54 4.88 -5.80
C ALA A 34 -9.15 3.57 -5.27
N TYR A 35 -8.35 2.50 -5.15
CA TYR A 35 -8.80 1.26 -4.53
C TYR A 35 -9.00 1.40 -3.02
N ASP A 36 -8.11 2.11 -2.33
CA ASP A 36 -8.22 2.34 -0.88
C ASP A 36 -9.45 3.22 -0.57
N GLU A 37 -9.66 4.29 -1.33
CA GLU A 37 -10.81 5.19 -1.19
C GLU A 37 -12.15 4.49 -1.48
N SER A 38 -12.20 3.57 -2.45
CA SER A 38 -13.43 2.87 -2.82
C SER A 38 -13.76 1.66 -1.94
N ARG A 39 -12.78 1.12 -1.20
CA ARG A 39 -12.91 -0.09 -0.39
C ARG A 39 -14.05 -0.02 0.62
N PRO A 40 -14.28 1.06 1.40
CA PRO A 40 -15.36 1.09 2.36
C PRO A 40 -16.75 1.00 1.72
N ALA A 41 -16.98 1.77 0.64
CA ALA A 41 -18.25 1.75 -0.07
C ALA A 41 -18.51 0.42 -0.79
N GLU A 42 -17.47 -0.19 -1.38
CA GLU A 42 -17.56 -1.52 -1.97
C GLU A 42 -17.89 -2.57 -0.91
N ARG A 43 -17.22 -2.54 0.25
CA ARG A 43 -17.46 -3.46 1.37
C ARG A 43 -18.90 -3.35 1.88
N ALA A 44 -19.42 -2.14 2.08
CA ALA A 44 -20.80 -1.91 2.48
C ALA A 44 -21.79 -2.55 1.50
N PHE A 45 -21.59 -2.32 0.19
CA PHE A 45 -22.42 -2.92 -0.85
C PHE A 45 -22.35 -4.46 -0.85
N ILE A 46 -21.15 -5.03 -0.68
CA ILE A 46 -20.93 -6.47 -0.62
C ILE A 46 -21.68 -7.11 0.54
N GLU A 47 -21.57 -6.56 1.75
CA GLU A 47 -22.24 -7.13 2.92
C GLU A 47 -23.76 -7.09 2.76
N ARG A 48 -24.27 -5.98 2.23
CA ARG A 48 -25.69 -5.85 1.91
C ARG A 48 -26.14 -6.84 0.83
N ALA A 49 -25.36 -6.99 -0.24
CA ALA A 49 -25.64 -7.95 -1.32
C ALA A 49 -25.63 -9.41 -0.81
N LYS A 50 -24.69 -9.78 0.07
CA LYS A 50 -24.65 -11.10 0.71
C LYS A 50 -25.90 -11.35 1.56
N TYR A 51 -26.35 -10.36 2.33
CA TYR A 51 -27.58 -10.47 3.10
C TYR A 51 -28.79 -10.69 2.20
N VAL A 52 -28.94 -9.85 1.16
CA VAL A 52 -30.05 -9.93 0.20
C VAL A 52 -30.07 -11.27 -0.53
N ALA A 53 -28.91 -11.80 -0.94
CA ALA A 53 -28.80 -13.12 -1.56
C ALA A 53 -29.21 -14.28 -0.63
N ARG A 54 -29.08 -14.11 0.69
CA ARG A 54 -29.47 -15.12 1.70
C ARG A 54 -30.92 -14.96 2.17
N SER A 55 -31.53 -13.79 1.97
CA SER A 55 -32.89 -13.51 2.40
C SER A 55 -33.93 -14.32 1.60
N GLU A 56 -34.85 -15.01 2.29
CA GLU A 56 -35.91 -15.78 1.65
C GLU A 56 -36.96 -14.87 0.99
N GLY A 57 -37.30 -15.14 -0.29
CA GLY A 57 -38.43 -14.50 -0.98
C GLY A 57 -38.17 -14.18 -2.45
N PRO A 58 -39.10 -14.45 -3.37
CA PRO A 58 -38.92 -14.11 -4.78
C PRO A 58 -39.06 -12.60 -4.98
N ILE A 59 -37.96 -11.92 -5.29
CA ILE A 59 -37.98 -10.54 -5.76
C ILE A 59 -37.60 -10.55 -7.24
N VAL A 60 -38.60 -10.35 -8.09
CA VAL A 60 -38.38 -10.05 -9.50
C VAL A 60 -38.15 -8.54 -9.58
N GLY A 61 -37.02 -8.14 -10.17
CA GLY A 61 -36.70 -6.72 -10.34
C GLY A 61 -37.68 -6.02 -11.28
N PRO A 62 -37.64 -4.69 -11.35
CA PRO A 62 -38.48 -3.91 -12.26
C PRO A 62 -38.38 -4.35 -13.73
N GLU A 63 -37.25 -4.96 -14.12
CA GLU A 63 -36.94 -5.38 -15.49
C GLU A 63 -37.13 -6.88 -15.77
N GLY A 64 -37.64 -7.65 -14.81
CA GLY A 64 -37.86 -9.10 -15.00
C GLY A 64 -36.63 -9.99 -14.80
N ASN A 65 -35.46 -9.41 -14.52
CA ASN A 65 -34.30 -10.16 -14.04
C ASN A 65 -34.57 -10.66 -12.62
N SER A 66 -34.21 -11.92 -12.35
CA SER A 66 -34.34 -12.47 -11.01
C SER A 66 -33.27 -11.81 -10.11
N ARG A 67 -33.68 -11.38 -8.91
CA ARG A 67 -32.75 -10.88 -7.87
C ARG A 67 -31.58 -11.83 -7.69
N ASP A 68 -31.88 -13.12 -7.62
CA ASP A 68 -30.90 -14.15 -7.32
C ASP A 68 -29.86 -14.25 -8.45
N ASP A 69 -30.24 -14.08 -9.72
CA ASP A 69 -29.28 -14.06 -10.84
C ASP A 69 -28.40 -12.80 -10.80
N ALA A 70 -28.99 -11.60 -10.64
CA ALA A 70 -28.23 -10.35 -10.69
C ALA A 70 -27.24 -10.22 -9.52
N VAL A 71 -27.70 -10.46 -8.29
CA VAL A 71 -26.87 -10.34 -7.08
C VAL A 71 -25.82 -11.46 -7.03
N SER A 72 -26.18 -12.70 -7.37
CA SER A 72 -25.21 -13.80 -7.36
C SER A 72 -24.16 -13.65 -8.45
N GLN A 73 -24.52 -13.18 -9.65
CA GLN A 73 -23.54 -12.89 -10.70
C GLN A 73 -22.58 -11.80 -10.26
N TYR A 74 -23.06 -10.69 -9.72
CA TYR A 74 -22.19 -9.64 -9.18
C TYR A 74 -21.20 -10.20 -8.14
N LEU A 75 -21.66 -10.98 -7.15
CA LEU A 75 -20.79 -11.54 -6.11
C LEU A 75 -19.76 -12.54 -6.67
N LEU A 76 -20.13 -13.34 -7.68
CA LEU A 76 -19.21 -14.28 -8.35
C LEU A 76 -18.15 -13.56 -9.19
N ASP A 77 -18.56 -12.54 -9.94
CA ASP A 77 -17.64 -11.76 -10.77
C ASP A 77 -16.70 -10.91 -9.91
N LEU A 78 -17.19 -10.38 -8.79
CA LEU A 78 -16.37 -9.68 -7.81
C LEU A 78 -15.22 -10.55 -7.33
N GLN A 79 -15.44 -11.83 -6.99
CA GLN A 79 -14.35 -12.74 -6.60
C GLN A 79 -13.31 -12.88 -7.71
N THR A 80 -13.76 -12.98 -8.96
CA THR A 80 -12.88 -13.07 -10.13
C THR A 80 -12.08 -11.78 -10.33
N VAL A 81 -12.72 -10.62 -10.15
CA VAL A 81 -12.06 -9.32 -10.24
C VAL A 81 -11.09 -9.11 -9.09
N GLN A 82 -11.43 -9.47 -7.85
CA GLN A 82 -10.53 -9.40 -6.70
C GLN A 82 -9.25 -10.22 -6.91
N LEU A 83 -9.35 -11.41 -7.50
CA LEU A 83 -8.16 -12.20 -7.87
C LEU A 83 -7.31 -11.50 -8.95
N ARG A 84 -7.95 -10.84 -9.92
CA ARG A 84 -7.24 -10.03 -10.93
C ARG A 84 -6.61 -8.78 -10.34
N ARG A 85 -7.30 -8.08 -9.42
CA ARG A 85 -6.77 -6.96 -8.64
C ARG A 85 -5.51 -7.41 -7.91
N ALA A 86 -5.58 -8.46 -7.10
CA ALA A 86 -4.43 -9.00 -6.37
C ALA A 86 -3.26 -9.35 -7.32
N GLY A 87 -3.53 -10.02 -8.44
CA GLY A 87 -2.51 -10.34 -9.44
C GLY A 87 -1.86 -9.10 -10.08
N ALA A 88 -2.67 -8.11 -10.47
CA ALA A 88 -2.19 -6.86 -11.04
C ALA A 88 -1.41 -6.04 -10.01
N MET A 89 -1.91 -5.91 -8.78
CA MET A 89 -1.26 -5.22 -7.68
C MET A 89 0.05 -5.88 -7.29
N MET A 90 0.15 -7.21 -7.29
CA MET A 90 1.44 -7.88 -7.11
C MET A 90 2.40 -7.56 -8.27
N ALA A 91 1.91 -7.53 -9.51
CA ALA A 91 2.73 -7.20 -10.67
C ALA A 91 3.19 -5.72 -10.69
N LEU A 92 2.40 -4.82 -10.12
CA LEU A 92 2.66 -3.38 -10.01
C LEU A 92 3.49 -3.03 -8.76
N GLY A 93 3.17 -3.65 -7.62
CA GLY A 93 3.65 -3.37 -6.26
C GLY A 93 4.94 -4.10 -5.86
N VAL A 94 5.33 -5.19 -6.52
CA VAL A 94 6.71 -5.71 -6.45
C VAL A 94 7.61 -4.76 -7.25
N GLY A 95 7.80 -3.56 -6.70
CA GLY A 95 8.52 -2.40 -7.21
C GLY A 95 8.57 -2.34 -8.73
N PHE A 96 7.50 -1.85 -9.38
CA PHE A 96 7.41 -1.53 -10.81
C PHE A 96 8.54 -2.20 -11.62
N PRO A 97 8.41 -3.50 -11.94
CA PRO A 97 9.56 -4.31 -12.28
C PRO A 97 10.34 -3.66 -13.40
N ASN A 98 11.67 -3.75 -13.26
CA ASN A 98 12.69 -3.12 -14.10
C ASN A 98 12.57 -3.43 -15.61
N GLU A 99 11.68 -4.36 -15.95
CA GLU A 99 11.06 -4.56 -17.25
C GLU A 99 9.56 -4.73 -16.96
N ILE A 100 8.73 -3.83 -17.50
CA ILE A 100 7.30 -4.08 -17.62
C ILE A 100 7.20 -5.41 -18.36
N SER A 101 6.73 -6.46 -17.68
CA SER A 101 6.42 -7.72 -18.34
C SER A 101 5.61 -7.37 -19.58
N SER A 102 5.94 -7.98 -20.73
CA SER A 102 5.13 -7.77 -21.94
C SER A 102 3.66 -8.10 -21.72
N GLU A 103 3.35 -8.83 -20.65
CA GLU A 103 2.02 -9.21 -20.22
C GLU A 103 1.33 -8.16 -19.33
N LEU A 104 2.05 -7.21 -18.73
CA LEU A 104 1.46 -6.22 -17.82
C LEU A 104 0.47 -5.27 -18.52
N PRO A 105 0.75 -4.69 -19.71
CA PRO A 105 -0.25 -3.87 -20.41
C PRO A 105 -1.51 -4.67 -20.73
N THR A 106 -1.35 -5.93 -21.14
CA THR A 106 -2.48 -6.82 -21.40
C THR A 106 -3.25 -7.11 -20.12
N SER A 107 -2.56 -7.30 -18.99
CA SER A 107 -3.16 -7.59 -17.68
C SER A 107 -3.93 -6.39 -17.14
N VAL A 108 -3.38 -5.18 -17.24
CA VAL A 108 -4.05 -3.93 -16.84
C VAL A 108 -5.27 -3.66 -17.72
N ALA A 109 -5.16 -3.81 -19.04
CA ALA A 109 -6.30 -3.66 -19.95
C ALA A 109 -7.42 -4.68 -19.66
N GLN A 110 -7.06 -5.93 -19.34
CA GLN A 110 -8.03 -6.95 -18.94
C GLN A 110 -8.65 -6.66 -17.57
N LEU A 111 -7.88 -6.15 -16.61
CA LEU A 111 -8.40 -5.72 -15.32
C LEU A 111 -9.41 -4.59 -15.51
N ARG A 112 -9.07 -3.55 -16.28
CA ARG A 112 -9.99 -2.46 -16.63
C ARG A 112 -11.31 -2.96 -17.20
N GLN A 113 -11.25 -3.84 -18.20
CA GLN A 113 -12.48 -4.43 -18.79
C GLN A 113 -13.29 -5.23 -17.76
N SER A 114 -12.61 -5.91 -16.82
CA SER A 114 -13.27 -6.69 -15.78
C SER A 114 -13.93 -5.77 -14.73
N GLU A 115 -13.31 -4.64 -14.39
CA GLU A 115 -13.88 -3.62 -13.51
C GLU A 115 -15.07 -2.91 -14.16
N GLU A 116 -14.97 -2.55 -15.45
CA GLU A 116 -16.08 -1.97 -16.22
C GLU A 116 -17.29 -2.91 -16.24
N ALA A 117 -17.06 -4.20 -16.53
CA ALA A 117 -18.11 -5.21 -16.51
C ALA A 117 -18.67 -5.47 -15.09
N LEU A 118 -17.83 -5.35 -14.05
CA LEU A 118 -18.26 -5.49 -12.66
C LEU A 118 -19.14 -4.31 -12.23
N GLU A 119 -18.80 -3.09 -12.62
CA GLU A 119 -19.61 -1.90 -12.35
C GLU A 119 -20.98 -1.99 -13.03
N GLU A 120 -21.05 -2.44 -14.29
CA GLU A 120 -22.33 -2.69 -14.97
C GLU A 120 -23.20 -3.70 -14.20
N LYS A 121 -22.59 -4.77 -13.69
CA LYS A 121 -23.30 -5.78 -12.88
C LYS A 121 -23.70 -5.25 -11.50
N LYS A 122 -22.87 -4.39 -10.91
CA LYS A 122 -23.18 -3.69 -9.66
C LYS A 122 -24.39 -2.79 -9.84
N GLU A 123 -24.43 -2.00 -10.92
CA GLU A 123 -25.58 -1.16 -11.28
C GLU A 123 -26.85 -2.00 -11.51
N ALA A 124 -26.74 -3.15 -12.17
CA ALA A 124 -27.86 -4.08 -12.36
C ALA A 124 -28.33 -4.72 -11.04
N ALA A 125 -27.42 -5.00 -10.11
CA ALA A 125 -27.74 -5.58 -8.80
C ALA A 125 -28.27 -4.55 -7.79
N ALA A 126 -27.84 -3.29 -7.89
CA ALA A 126 -28.19 -2.20 -6.98
C ALA A 126 -29.70 -2.08 -6.65
N PRO A 127 -30.64 -2.05 -7.61
CA PRO A 127 -32.06 -1.94 -7.29
C PRO A 127 -32.59 -3.12 -6.47
N HIS A 128 -31.96 -4.29 -6.59
CA HIS A 128 -32.32 -5.45 -5.78
C HIS A 128 -31.73 -5.37 -4.36
N VAL A 129 -30.49 -4.91 -4.25
CA VAL A 129 -29.79 -4.70 -2.97
C VAL A 129 -30.48 -3.63 -2.12
N GLU A 130 -31.03 -2.61 -2.77
CA GLU A 130 -31.75 -1.49 -2.14
C GLU A 130 -33.23 -1.81 -1.87
N SER A 131 -33.81 -2.83 -2.52
CA SER A 131 -35.26 -3.13 -2.41
C SER A 131 -35.69 -3.78 -1.09
N ILE A 132 -34.74 -4.28 -0.29
CA ILE A 132 -35.01 -4.98 0.97
C ILE A 132 -34.44 -4.16 2.11
N SER A 133 -35.23 -4.06 3.19
CA SER A 133 -34.74 -3.56 4.46
C SER A 133 -33.73 -4.55 5.03
N VAL A 134 -32.54 -4.08 5.33
CA VAL A 134 -31.46 -4.91 5.88
C VAL A 134 -31.28 -4.56 7.34
N GLU A 135 -31.31 -5.58 8.21
CA GLU A 135 -30.99 -5.43 9.63
C GLU A 135 -29.56 -4.89 9.80
N ALA A 136 -29.21 -4.40 11.00
CA ALA A 136 -27.87 -3.86 11.24
C ALA A 136 -26.76 -4.86 10.87
N LEU A 137 -25.80 -4.42 10.08
CA LEU A 137 -24.63 -5.19 9.63
C LEU A 137 -23.35 -4.38 9.88
N PRO A 138 -22.98 -4.16 11.15
CA PRO A 138 -21.72 -3.54 11.52
C PRO A 138 -20.53 -4.44 11.14
N ALA A 139 -19.48 -3.86 10.56
CA ALA A 139 -18.25 -4.54 10.20
C ALA A 139 -17.06 -3.57 10.12
N ILE A 140 -15.84 -4.10 10.11
CA ILE A 140 -14.64 -3.35 9.78
C ILE A 140 -14.56 -3.28 8.25
N TYR A 141 -14.43 -2.06 7.72
CA TYR A 141 -14.46 -1.79 6.28
C TYR A 141 -13.07 -1.67 5.68
N SER A 142 -12.18 -1.01 6.40
CA SER A 142 -10.77 -0.92 6.04
C SER A 142 -9.93 -0.71 7.27
N THR A 143 -8.69 -1.20 7.21
CA THR A 143 -7.64 -0.87 8.15
C THR A 143 -6.42 -0.47 7.36
N ASP A 144 -5.96 0.75 7.60
CA ASP A 144 -4.82 1.34 6.91
C ASP A 144 -3.67 1.49 7.89
N LEU A 145 -2.54 0.92 7.49
CA LEU A 145 -1.29 0.99 8.20
C LEU A 145 -0.22 1.41 7.20
N GLN A 146 0.62 2.38 7.57
CA GLN A 146 1.75 2.77 6.75
C GLN A 146 2.65 1.55 6.46
N GLU A 147 3.25 1.45 5.28
CA GLU A 147 4.17 0.33 5.02
C GLU A 147 5.46 0.49 5.83
N GLY A 148 5.88 -0.62 6.45
CA GLY A 148 7.12 -0.71 7.24
C GLY A 148 8.37 -1.01 6.39
N PRO A 149 9.52 -1.30 7.04
CA PRO A 149 9.65 -1.70 8.44
C PRO A 149 9.62 -0.50 9.41
N TYR A 150 9.16 -0.77 10.61
CA TYR A 150 9.10 0.16 11.73
C TYR A 150 10.28 -0.04 12.68
N ALA A 151 10.57 0.97 13.49
CA ALA A 151 11.58 0.88 14.52
C ALA A 151 11.00 0.54 15.90
N VAL A 152 11.82 -0.08 16.74
CA VAL A 152 11.51 -0.18 18.18
C VAL A 152 11.32 1.22 18.76
N ASP A 153 10.31 1.37 19.62
CA ASP A 153 9.89 2.62 20.26
C ASP A 153 9.33 3.70 19.29
N GLU A 154 9.13 3.36 18.02
CA GLU A 154 8.45 4.24 17.05
C GLU A 154 6.94 4.27 17.31
N GLN A 155 6.34 5.47 17.30
CA GLN A 155 4.89 5.59 17.31
C GLN A 155 4.34 5.29 15.92
N ILE A 156 3.41 4.34 15.86
CA ILE A 156 2.76 3.86 14.64
C ILE A 156 1.28 4.20 14.74
N ASN A 157 0.75 4.81 13.68
CA ASN A 157 -0.66 5.17 13.61
C ASN A 157 -1.38 4.14 12.74
N LEU A 158 -2.37 3.47 13.33
CA LEU A 158 -3.24 2.51 12.65
C LEU A 158 -4.62 3.14 12.51
N SER A 159 -5.05 3.39 11.28
CA SER A 159 -6.36 3.97 11.00
C SER A 159 -7.33 2.89 10.56
N THR A 160 -8.58 2.99 10.97
CA THR A 160 -9.60 2.01 10.59
C THR A 160 -10.95 2.67 10.39
N VAL A 161 -11.73 2.13 9.47
CA VAL A 161 -13.09 2.55 9.18
C VAL A 161 -14.03 1.44 9.59
N VAL A 162 -14.95 1.74 10.49
CA VAL A 162 -16.05 0.84 10.86
C VAL A 162 -17.32 1.38 10.23
N GLY A 163 -18.17 0.51 9.69
CA GLY A 163 -19.44 0.94 9.13
C GLY A 163 -20.55 -0.07 9.27
N ASN A 164 -21.77 0.38 9.03
CA ASN A 164 -22.98 -0.40 9.10
C ASN A 164 -23.62 -0.48 7.72
N ALA A 165 -23.67 -1.68 7.13
CA ALA A 165 -24.29 -1.88 5.82
C ALA A 165 -25.83 -1.97 5.88
N GLY A 166 -26.38 -2.11 7.09
CA GLY A 166 -27.80 -2.22 7.37
C GLY A 166 -28.51 -0.86 7.43
N ASP A 167 -29.84 -0.91 7.39
CA ASP A 167 -30.72 0.27 7.52
C ASP A 167 -31.02 0.62 8.97
N GLU A 168 -30.88 -0.35 9.88
CA GLU A 168 -31.13 -0.17 11.29
C GLU A 168 -29.92 0.43 11.99
N SER A 169 -30.16 1.39 12.89
CA SER A 169 -29.12 1.91 13.77
C SER A 169 -28.65 0.81 14.73
N VAL A 170 -27.34 0.72 14.93
CA VAL A 170 -26.73 -0.12 15.95
C VAL A 170 -26.06 0.79 16.98
N LEU A 171 -26.39 0.55 18.24
CA LEU A 171 -25.88 1.30 19.39
C LEU A 171 -24.94 0.41 20.18
N ASP A 172 -24.13 1.04 21.03
CA ASP A 172 -23.28 0.36 22.01
C ASP A 172 -22.28 -0.64 21.40
N LEU A 173 -21.77 -0.33 20.22
CA LEU A 173 -20.62 -1.05 19.68
C LEU A 173 -19.35 -0.61 20.42
N SER A 174 -18.41 -1.53 20.57
CA SER A 174 -17.05 -1.22 21.00
C SER A 174 -16.06 -1.69 19.95
N LEU A 175 -15.16 -0.79 19.55
CA LEU A 175 -14.01 -1.12 18.73
C LEU A 175 -12.79 -1.10 19.63
N HIS A 176 -12.08 -2.21 19.75
CA HIS A 176 -10.86 -2.27 20.54
C HIS A 176 -9.69 -2.89 19.80
N LEU A 177 -8.49 -2.50 20.23
CA LEU A 177 -7.25 -2.98 19.65
C LEU A 177 -6.59 -3.98 20.60
N GLU A 178 -6.28 -5.17 20.08
CA GLU A 178 -5.55 -6.20 20.78
C GLU A 178 -4.13 -6.30 20.22
N ALA A 179 -3.14 -5.97 21.05
CA ALA A 179 -1.74 -6.08 20.72
C ALA A 179 -1.03 -6.92 21.81
N PRO A 180 -0.49 -8.11 21.50
CA PRO A 180 0.26 -8.90 22.47
C PRO A 180 1.45 -8.10 23.01
N GLY A 181 1.76 -8.26 24.30
CA GLY A 181 2.59 -7.37 25.15
C GLY A 181 4.04 -7.06 24.75
N ALA A 182 4.42 -7.24 23.50
CA ALA A 182 5.53 -6.59 22.84
C ALA A 182 5.15 -5.25 22.18
N VAL A 183 3.87 -4.90 22.13
CA VAL A 183 3.35 -3.65 21.55
C VAL A 183 2.46 -2.96 22.59
N ASP A 184 2.81 -1.72 22.93
CA ASP A 184 2.01 -0.87 23.81
C ASP A 184 0.98 -0.10 22.99
N ILE A 185 -0.23 0.06 23.54
CA ILE A 185 -1.27 0.93 22.98
C ILE A 185 -1.20 2.26 23.75
N VAL A 186 -1.05 3.36 23.02
CA VAL A 186 -0.80 4.71 23.58
C VAL A 186 -2.07 5.56 23.57
N SER A 187 -2.94 5.38 22.58
CA SER A 187 -4.27 6.00 22.53
C SER A 187 -5.29 5.24 23.38
N ASP A 188 -6.53 5.74 23.42
CA ASP A 188 -7.66 4.94 23.90
C ASP A 188 -7.67 3.61 23.11
N ASP A 189 -7.63 2.50 23.83
CA ASP A 189 -7.60 1.13 23.30
C ASP A 189 -9.01 0.63 22.98
N ILE A 190 -10.04 1.34 23.44
CA ILE A 190 -11.46 1.04 23.25
C ILE A 190 -12.21 2.31 22.85
N TRP A 191 -12.89 2.27 21.72
CA TRP A 191 -13.82 3.30 21.27
C TRP A 191 -15.25 2.81 21.42
N SER A 192 -16.12 3.65 21.97
CA SER A 192 -17.57 3.41 21.92
C SER A 192 -18.12 4.01 20.63
N VAL A 193 -18.83 3.18 19.86
CA VAL A 193 -19.29 3.49 18.51
C VAL A 193 -20.80 3.31 18.45
N SER A 194 -21.47 4.21 17.73
CA SER A 194 -22.89 4.11 17.42
C SER A 194 -23.09 4.52 15.98
N LEU A 195 -23.59 3.60 15.15
CA LEU A 195 -23.73 3.80 13.72
C LEU A 195 -25.21 3.85 13.38
N MET A 196 -25.66 4.94 12.75
CA MET A 196 -26.98 4.94 12.14
C MET A 196 -26.97 4.07 10.88
N GLY A 197 -28.16 3.82 10.31
CA GLY A 197 -28.27 3.05 9.08
C GLY A 197 -27.38 3.62 7.98
N THR A 198 -26.59 2.76 7.33
CA THR A 198 -25.68 3.11 6.23
C THR A 198 -24.60 4.16 6.57
N GLU A 199 -24.22 4.30 7.84
CA GLU A 199 -23.12 5.19 8.26
C GLU A 199 -21.79 4.44 8.45
N SER A 200 -20.69 5.20 8.37
CA SER A 200 -19.35 4.75 8.73
C SER A 200 -18.61 5.82 9.53
N GLU A 201 -17.72 5.39 10.40
CA GLU A 201 -16.89 6.24 11.25
C GLU A 201 -15.43 5.79 11.21
N SER A 202 -14.51 6.74 11.34
CA SER A 202 -13.06 6.50 11.27
C SER A 202 -12.42 6.65 12.63
N PHE A 203 -11.52 5.73 12.96
CA PHE A 203 -10.78 5.69 14.21
C PHE A 203 -9.29 5.59 13.94
N THR A 204 -8.49 6.16 14.83
CA THR A 204 -7.03 6.05 14.78
C THR A 204 -6.53 5.55 16.12
N PHE A 205 -5.68 4.54 16.07
CA PHE A 205 -4.98 3.97 17.21
C PHE A 205 -3.50 4.27 17.10
N ASP A 206 -2.91 4.71 18.21
CA ASP A 206 -1.47 4.90 18.33
C ASP A 206 -0.88 3.70 19.07
N ILE A 207 0.05 2.99 18.43
CA ILE A 207 0.78 1.88 19.04
C ILE A 207 2.30 2.13 19.04
N VAL A 208 2.99 1.54 20.00
CA VAL A 208 4.46 1.61 20.12
C VAL A 208 5.03 0.21 20.37
N PRO A 209 5.77 -0.38 19.42
CA PRO A 209 6.40 -1.67 19.61
C PRO A 209 7.66 -1.56 20.46
N ARG A 210 7.82 -2.45 21.44
CA ARG A 210 8.93 -2.47 22.42
C ARG A 210 10.04 -3.46 22.10
N THR A 211 9.79 -4.39 21.17
CA THR A 211 10.77 -5.40 20.77
C THR A 211 10.79 -5.54 19.26
N SER A 212 11.93 -5.88 18.67
CA SER A 212 12.00 -6.23 17.25
C SER A 212 11.32 -7.58 16.97
N GLY A 213 10.99 -7.81 15.70
CA GLY A 213 10.27 -8.99 15.22
C GLY A 213 8.98 -8.62 14.47
N THR A 214 8.28 -9.66 14.00
CA THR A 214 6.95 -9.52 13.41
C THR A 214 5.91 -9.62 14.52
N HIS A 215 5.10 -8.57 14.68
CA HIS A 215 4.01 -8.53 15.65
C HIS A 215 2.66 -8.53 14.94
N ARG A 216 1.65 -9.07 15.60
CA ARG A 216 0.27 -9.07 15.13
C ARG A 216 -0.55 -8.14 16.00
N VAL A 217 -1.26 -7.24 15.35
CA VAL A 217 -2.20 -6.32 15.98
C VAL A 217 -3.58 -6.66 15.42
N THR A 218 -4.55 -6.90 16.30
CA THR A 218 -5.91 -7.28 15.91
C THR A 218 -6.88 -6.19 16.33
N LEU A 219 -7.62 -5.63 15.38
CA LEU A 219 -8.81 -4.84 15.65
C LEU A 219 -9.98 -5.80 15.86
N VAL A 220 -10.77 -5.54 16.89
CA VAL A 220 -11.96 -6.33 17.21
C VAL A 220 -13.14 -5.38 17.33
N LEU A 221 -14.16 -5.62 16.51
CA LEU A 221 -15.45 -4.95 16.59
C LEU A 221 -16.43 -5.83 17.36
N GLN A 222 -16.97 -5.30 18.44
CA GLN A 222 -17.80 -6.04 19.38
C GLN A 222 -19.13 -5.34 19.62
N GLY A 223 -20.21 -6.14 19.68
CA GLY A 223 -21.53 -5.76 20.19
C GLY A 223 -21.88 -6.62 21.40
N GLU A 224 -23.03 -7.30 21.38
CA GLU A 224 -23.32 -8.34 22.39
C GLU A 224 -22.34 -9.53 22.30
N GLU A 225 -21.89 -9.83 21.07
CA GLU A 225 -20.85 -10.80 20.74
C GLU A 225 -19.80 -10.13 19.83
N GLU A 226 -18.70 -10.83 19.57
CA GLU A 226 -17.74 -10.40 18.55
C GLU A 226 -18.41 -10.41 17.17
N LEU A 227 -18.32 -9.30 16.44
CA LEU A 227 -18.98 -9.09 15.16
C LEU A 227 -18.02 -9.25 13.99
N ASP A 228 -16.82 -8.67 14.12
CA ASP A 228 -15.77 -8.71 13.10
C ASP A 228 -14.39 -8.50 13.73
N HIS A 229 -13.35 -8.95 13.03
CA HIS A 229 -11.97 -8.68 13.42
C HIS A 229 -11.05 -8.58 12.21
N GLU A 230 -10.01 -7.77 12.33
CA GLU A 230 -8.97 -7.63 11.32
C GLU A 230 -7.59 -7.68 11.96
N THR A 231 -6.70 -8.51 11.43
CA THR A 231 -5.33 -8.65 11.94
C THR A 231 -4.33 -8.08 10.95
N VAL A 232 -3.49 -7.17 11.42
CA VAL A 232 -2.38 -6.58 10.67
C VAL A 232 -1.06 -7.08 11.24
N GLU A 233 -0.12 -7.43 10.35
CA GLU A 233 1.24 -7.79 10.72
C GLU A 233 2.17 -6.58 10.58
N ILE A 234 2.92 -6.26 11.64
CA ILE A 234 3.91 -5.19 11.65
C ILE A 234 5.31 -5.77 11.80
N GLU A 235 6.22 -5.42 10.90
CA GLU A 235 7.64 -5.75 11.02
C GLU A 235 8.35 -4.62 11.76
N VAL A 236 8.93 -4.95 12.91
CA VAL A 236 9.67 -4.01 13.75
C VAL A 236 11.12 -4.44 13.82
N LEU A 237 12.04 -3.50 13.61
CA LEU A 237 13.47 -3.73 13.59
C LEU A 237 14.18 -2.88 14.65
N THR A 238 15.28 -3.40 15.17
CA THR A 238 16.21 -2.58 15.97
C THR A 238 16.93 -1.57 15.09
N PHE A 239 17.58 -0.60 15.73
CA PHE A 239 18.46 0.33 15.06
C PHE A 239 19.54 -0.40 14.23
N GLU A 240 20.17 -1.41 14.81
CA GLU A 240 21.21 -2.20 14.18
C GLU A 240 20.66 -2.98 12.97
N GLU A 241 19.50 -3.60 13.10
CA GLU A 241 18.84 -4.33 12.01
C GLU A 241 18.43 -3.41 10.85
N LEU A 242 17.99 -2.18 11.15
CA LEU A 242 17.69 -1.17 10.13
C LEU A 242 18.95 -0.73 9.37
N VAL A 243 20.06 -0.50 10.09
CA VAL A 243 21.35 -0.14 9.49
C VAL A 243 21.89 -1.28 8.63
N GLU A 244 21.90 -2.51 9.14
CA GLU A 244 22.32 -3.71 8.39
C GLU A 244 21.50 -3.88 7.10
N ARG A 245 20.17 -3.78 7.20
CA ARG A 245 19.27 -3.88 6.04
C ARG A 245 19.52 -2.76 5.02
N ALA A 246 19.80 -1.54 5.46
CA ALA A 246 20.16 -0.44 4.57
C ALA A 246 21.52 -0.68 3.89
N THR A 247 22.50 -1.21 4.63
CA THR A 247 23.81 -1.61 4.09
C THR A 247 23.66 -2.67 3.00
N ASP A 248 22.93 -3.75 3.26
CA ASP A 248 22.65 -4.82 2.27
C ASP A 248 21.98 -4.28 1.00
N ARG A 249 20.99 -3.39 1.16
CA ARG A 249 20.31 -2.75 0.02
C ARG A 249 21.24 -1.84 -0.78
N LEU A 250 22.15 -1.11 -0.12
CA LEU A 250 23.16 -0.29 -0.79
C LEU A 250 24.20 -1.13 -1.53
N GLU A 251 24.65 -2.23 -0.94
CA GLU A 251 25.58 -3.15 -1.60
C GLU A 251 24.93 -3.80 -2.83
N SER A 252 23.67 -4.21 -2.72
CA SER A 252 22.87 -4.72 -3.84
C SER A 252 22.68 -3.66 -4.94
N LEU A 253 22.41 -2.39 -4.57
CA LEU A 253 22.33 -1.28 -5.51
C LEU A 253 23.68 -1.05 -6.22
N ARG A 254 24.79 -1.05 -5.47
CA ARG A 254 26.15 -0.90 -5.99
C ARG A 254 26.50 -2.00 -6.98
N ALA A 255 26.24 -3.26 -6.64
CA ALA A 255 26.44 -4.40 -7.53
C ALA A 255 25.62 -4.24 -8.80
N SER A 256 24.33 -3.87 -8.66
CA SER A 256 23.44 -3.64 -9.80
C SER A 256 23.89 -2.52 -10.73
N ILE A 257 24.52 -1.45 -10.22
CA ILE A 257 25.09 -0.38 -11.04
C ILE A 257 26.33 -0.89 -11.79
N THR A 258 27.18 -1.66 -11.10
CA THR A 258 28.47 -2.15 -11.62
C THR A 258 28.30 -3.17 -12.73
N ASP A 259 27.30 -4.05 -12.62
CA ASP A 259 27.02 -5.12 -13.58
C ASP A 259 26.33 -4.65 -14.87
N THR A 260 26.04 -3.36 -15.00
CA THR A 260 25.46 -2.82 -16.24
C THR A 260 26.47 -2.77 -17.40
N SER A 261 25.96 -2.78 -18.63
CA SER A 261 26.76 -2.55 -19.85
C SER A 261 27.10 -1.06 -20.10
N THR A 262 26.80 -0.19 -19.14
CA THR A 262 27.01 1.27 -19.25
C THR A 262 28.49 1.65 -19.15
N SER A 263 28.84 2.87 -19.58
CA SER A 263 30.24 3.32 -19.53
C SER A 263 30.79 3.39 -18.10
N GLU A 264 32.06 3.02 -17.93
CA GLU A 264 32.78 3.09 -16.64
C GLU A 264 32.73 4.47 -15.99
N GLY A 265 32.75 5.55 -16.79
CA GLY A 265 32.62 6.91 -16.26
C GLY A 265 31.24 7.19 -15.65
N ALA A 266 30.17 6.62 -16.21
CA ALA A 266 28.83 6.75 -15.66
C ALA A 266 28.66 5.87 -14.40
N LYS A 267 29.19 4.64 -14.42
CA LYS A 267 29.22 3.76 -13.24
C LYS A 267 29.90 4.44 -12.06
N ARG A 268 31.14 4.89 -12.24
CA ARG A 268 31.93 5.58 -11.20
C ARG A 268 31.22 6.77 -10.58
N ARG A 269 30.46 7.54 -11.37
CA ARG A 269 29.72 8.72 -10.87
C ARG A 269 28.58 8.34 -9.92
N LEU A 270 27.86 7.26 -10.20
CA LEU A 270 26.79 6.79 -9.33
C LEU A 270 27.36 5.99 -8.15
N THR A 271 28.27 5.05 -8.39
CA THR A 271 28.87 4.23 -7.34
C THR A 271 29.61 5.08 -6.32
N SER A 272 30.26 6.18 -6.72
CA SER A 272 30.92 7.08 -5.75
C SER A 272 29.98 7.65 -4.68
N SER A 273 28.69 7.86 -4.97
CA SER A 273 27.74 8.35 -3.96
C SER A 273 27.26 7.20 -3.06
N VAL A 274 27.11 6.01 -3.63
CA VAL A 274 26.78 4.77 -2.89
C VAL A 274 27.94 4.36 -1.98
N ASP A 275 29.17 4.35 -2.48
CA ASP A 275 30.40 4.06 -1.73
C ASP A 275 30.55 5.05 -0.56
N ALA A 276 30.30 6.34 -0.78
CA ALA A 276 30.34 7.34 0.29
C ALA A 276 29.25 7.11 1.34
N ALA A 277 28.04 6.70 0.94
CA ALA A 277 26.98 6.34 1.88
C ALA A 277 27.36 5.10 2.71
N LEU A 278 27.90 4.06 2.07
CA LEU A 278 28.41 2.86 2.75
C LEU A 278 29.54 3.20 3.74
N ASP A 279 30.46 4.08 3.39
CA ASP A 279 31.53 4.54 4.30
C ASP A 279 30.96 5.24 5.55
N HIS A 280 29.83 5.95 5.41
CA HIS A 280 29.13 6.56 6.54
C HIS A 280 28.38 5.51 7.38
N LEU A 281 27.75 4.51 6.77
CA LEU A 281 27.10 3.42 7.51
C LEU A 281 28.12 2.58 8.30
N ALA A 282 29.26 2.22 7.71
CA ALA A 282 30.32 1.51 8.42
C ALA A 282 30.87 2.30 9.62
N LYS A 283 30.91 3.64 9.53
CA LYS A 283 31.25 4.50 10.68
C LYS A 283 30.14 4.51 11.72
N ALA A 284 28.88 4.57 11.29
CA ALA A 284 27.74 4.49 12.19
C ALA A 284 27.78 3.17 12.99
N GLU A 285 28.00 2.04 12.33
CA GLU A 285 28.18 0.72 12.94
C GLU A 285 29.32 0.70 13.96
N SER A 286 30.51 1.19 13.58
CA SER A 286 31.64 1.28 14.51
C SER A 286 31.36 2.20 15.71
N ASP A 287 30.60 3.27 15.52
CA ASP A 287 30.20 4.18 16.58
C ASP A 287 29.15 3.55 17.52
N ILE A 288 28.29 2.66 17.00
CA ILE A 288 27.37 1.83 17.81
C ILE A 288 28.17 0.88 18.68
N GLU A 289 29.08 0.09 18.07
CA GLU A 289 29.91 -0.90 18.77
C GLU A 289 30.75 -0.25 19.88
N SER A 290 31.20 0.99 19.66
CA SER A 290 31.96 1.77 20.64
C SER A 290 31.11 2.54 21.65
N GLY A 291 29.77 2.43 21.58
CA GLY A 291 28.83 3.00 22.56
C GLY A 291 28.64 4.52 22.46
N LYS A 292 28.94 5.14 21.32
CA LYS A 292 28.76 6.60 21.15
C LYS A 292 27.29 6.91 20.85
N GLN A 293 26.64 7.64 21.75
CA GLN A 293 25.18 7.84 21.66
C GLN A 293 24.72 8.79 20.53
N ASN A 294 25.52 9.80 20.14
CA ASN A 294 25.09 10.85 19.20
C ASN A 294 25.81 10.86 17.83
N GLN A 295 26.82 10.02 17.64
CA GLN A 295 27.58 9.99 16.38
C GLN A 295 26.89 9.17 15.28
N PRO A 296 26.26 8.00 15.57
CA PRO A 296 25.57 7.22 14.55
C PRO A 296 24.51 8.04 13.81
N GLY A 297 23.66 8.81 14.51
CA GLY A 297 22.64 9.65 13.88
C GLY A 297 23.20 10.73 12.93
N LYS A 298 24.41 11.25 13.19
CA LYS A 298 25.10 12.19 12.29
C LYS A 298 25.61 11.49 11.04
N GLU A 299 26.19 10.31 11.20
CA GLU A 299 26.66 9.49 10.08
C GLU A 299 25.48 9.03 9.19
N LEU A 300 24.35 8.64 9.79
CA LEU A 300 23.11 8.36 9.04
C LEU A 300 22.62 9.60 8.27
N SER A 301 22.63 10.77 8.89
CA SER A 301 22.26 12.03 8.20
C SER A 301 23.21 12.32 7.03
N ALA A 302 24.51 12.04 7.18
CA ALA A 302 25.47 12.19 6.10
C ALA A 302 25.24 11.18 4.97
N ALA A 303 24.93 9.92 5.29
CA ALA A 303 24.54 8.91 4.31
C ALA A 303 23.28 9.32 3.53
N ILE A 304 22.22 9.75 4.23
CA ILE A 304 20.98 10.27 3.61
C ILE A 304 21.30 11.42 2.65
N ASN A 305 22.17 12.36 3.03
CA ASN A 305 22.55 13.47 2.14
C ASN A 305 23.28 12.99 0.88
N GLN A 306 24.13 11.95 0.96
CA GLN A 306 24.78 11.37 -0.22
C GLN A 306 23.76 10.71 -1.15
N LEU A 307 22.78 10.01 -0.58
CA LEU A 307 21.71 9.37 -1.35
C LEU A 307 20.73 10.38 -1.94
N GLY A 308 20.39 11.45 -1.22
CA GLY A 308 19.63 12.57 -1.77
C GLY A 308 20.35 13.24 -2.95
N ALA A 309 21.68 13.40 -2.86
CA ALA A 309 22.47 13.88 -3.99
C ALA A 309 22.51 12.88 -5.16
N LEU A 310 22.43 11.56 -4.89
CA LEU A 310 22.31 10.52 -5.90
C LEU A 310 20.95 10.59 -6.61
N LEU A 311 19.84 10.71 -5.87
CA LEU A 311 18.49 10.90 -6.41
C LEU A 311 18.44 12.09 -7.37
N ASN A 312 18.90 13.26 -6.92
CA ASN A 312 18.95 14.46 -7.75
C ASN A 312 19.76 14.25 -9.04
N LYS A 313 20.84 13.46 -9.02
CA LYS A 313 21.62 13.14 -10.23
C LYS A 313 20.88 12.19 -11.16
N LEU A 314 20.09 11.25 -10.62
CA LEU A 314 19.29 10.32 -11.41
C LEU A 314 18.16 11.08 -12.13
N GLU A 315 17.51 12.01 -11.44
CA GLU A 315 16.43 12.85 -11.96
C GLU A 315 16.90 13.94 -12.93
N ALA A 316 18.00 14.66 -12.63
CA ALA A 316 18.49 15.75 -13.50
C ALA A 316 18.94 15.28 -14.89
N ASN A 317 19.22 13.98 -15.06
CA ASN A 317 19.53 13.42 -16.37
C ASN A 317 18.28 13.10 -17.21
N ASP A 318 17.06 13.23 -16.70
CA ASP A 318 15.80 13.09 -17.47
C ASP A 318 15.44 14.37 -18.25
N SER A 319 15.72 15.56 -17.71
CA SER A 319 15.35 16.84 -18.33
C SER A 319 16.25 17.29 -19.50
N GLY A 320 17.28 16.50 -19.84
CA GLY A 320 18.30 16.87 -20.83
C GLY A 320 17.97 16.47 -22.27
N SER A 321 17.10 17.23 -22.95
CA SER A 321 16.89 17.08 -24.40
C SER A 321 18.13 17.46 -25.22
N GLY A 322 18.43 16.66 -26.25
CA GLY A 322 19.07 17.13 -27.48
C GLY A 322 20.59 17.23 -27.53
N LYS A 323 21.30 16.09 -27.64
CA LYS A 323 22.36 15.91 -28.67
C LYS A 323 22.86 14.46 -28.72
N LYS A 324 23.23 14.05 -29.93
CA LYS A 324 23.51 12.69 -30.41
C LYS A 324 24.69 12.01 -29.70
N THR A 325 24.49 11.51 -28.48
CA THR A 325 25.42 10.59 -27.79
C THR A 325 24.70 9.36 -27.23
N ARG A 326 23.81 8.76 -28.04
CA ARG A 326 23.14 7.48 -27.75
C ARG A 326 24.12 6.31 -27.84
N LYS A 327 24.92 6.07 -26.80
CA LYS A 327 25.53 4.74 -26.52
C LYS A 327 26.24 4.56 -25.16
N LYS A 328 26.22 5.53 -24.22
CA LYS A 328 27.05 5.44 -22.98
C LYS A 328 26.39 5.91 -21.67
N THR A 329 25.08 6.05 -21.63
CA THR A 329 24.31 6.48 -20.44
C THR A 329 23.34 5.39 -19.99
N PHE A 330 22.94 5.41 -18.72
CA PHE A 330 21.91 4.53 -18.19
C PHE A 330 20.59 4.73 -18.95
N THR A 331 19.82 3.64 -19.10
CA THR A 331 18.47 3.71 -19.67
C THR A 331 17.52 4.43 -18.70
N VAL A 332 16.37 4.91 -19.21
CA VAL A 332 15.30 5.49 -18.37
C VAL A 332 14.88 4.47 -17.30
N SER A 333 14.69 3.21 -17.68
CA SER A 333 14.35 2.12 -16.76
C SER A 333 15.41 1.89 -15.67
N GLN A 334 16.71 1.91 -16.02
CA GLN A 334 17.79 1.78 -15.04
C GLN A 334 17.81 2.95 -14.06
N ARG A 335 17.53 4.18 -14.52
CA ARG A 335 17.49 5.35 -13.64
C ARG A 335 16.29 5.31 -12.69
N ALA A 336 15.10 4.98 -13.21
CA ALA A 336 13.91 4.79 -12.38
C ALA A 336 14.16 3.74 -11.30
N ARG A 337 14.75 2.59 -11.66
CA ARG A 337 15.16 1.53 -10.72
C ARG A 337 16.06 2.05 -9.60
N TYR A 338 17.14 2.74 -9.97
CA TYR A 338 18.09 3.23 -9.00
C TYR A 338 17.47 4.34 -8.14
N SER A 339 16.56 5.14 -8.70
CA SER A 339 15.85 6.18 -7.95
C SER A 339 14.96 5.55 -6.88
N THR A 340 14.08 4.62 -7.26
CA THR A 340 13.20 3.92 -6.30
C THR A 340 13.99 3.26 -5.18
N ARG A 341 15.01 2.46 -5.52
CA ARG A 341 15.85 1.80 -4.51
C ARG A 341 16.57 2.80 -3.61
N THR A 342 17.02 3.93 -4.15
CA THR A 342 17.69 4.97 -3.36
C THR A 342 16.70 5.64 -2.40
N ALA A 343 15.46 5.89 -2.83
CA ALA A 343 14.40 6.44 -1.99
C ALA A 343 14.03 5.48 -0.84
N GLU A 344 13.80 4.19 -1.14
CA GLU A 344 13.55 3.15 -0.13
C GLU A 344 14.68 3.06 0.91
N ILE A 345 15.94 3.18 0.49
CA ILE A 345 17.09 3.18 1.42
C ILE A 345 17.09 4.46 2.27
N ILE A 346 16.75 5.62 1.71
CA ILE A 346 16.65 6.86 2.47
C ILE A 346 15.57 6.74 3.55
N GLU A 347 14.42 6.17 3.23
CA GLU A 347 13.33 5.92 4.18
C GLU A 347 13.80 5.02 5.33
N LEU A 348 14.42 3.87 5.02
CA LEU A 348 15.02 2.99 6.03
C LEU A 348 16.01 3.72 6.95
N LEU A 349 16.89 4.56 6.38
CA LEU A 349 17.87 5.32 7.16
C LEU A 349 17.20 6.44 7.99
N ALA A 350 16.10 7.02 7.50
CA ALA A 350 15.31 7.99 8.24
C ALA A 350 14.64 7.33 9.45
N THR A 351 14.05 6.14 9.26
CA THR A 351 13.48 5.29 10.32
C THR A 351 14.55 4.87 11.33
N ALA A 352 15.73 4.43 10.88
CA ALA A 352 16.85 4.15 11.79
C ALA A 352 17.22 5.39 12.62
N ARG A 353 17.29 6.56 11.97
CA ARG A 353 17.66 7.80 12.65
C ARG A 353 16.62 8.23 13.69
N THR A 354 15.32 8.03 13.45
CA THR A 354 14.26 8.35 14.42
C THR A 354 14.33 7.42 15.62
N ALA A 355 14.51 6.12 15.39
CA ALA A 355 14.65 5.09 16.44
C ALA A 355 15.77 5.36 17.46
N ARG A 356 16.77 6.14 17.07
CA ARG A 356 17.95 6.42 17.91
C ARG A 356 17.81 7.66 18.80
N ASN A 357 16.91 8.59 18.44
CA ASN A 357 16.69 9.81 19.24
C ASN A 357 15.73 9.52 20.39
#